data_AF-A0A7R8VVJ7-F1
#
_entry.id   AF-A0A7R8VVJ7-F1
#
_cell.length_a   1.000
_cell.length_b   1.000
_cell.length_c   1.000
_cell.angle_alpha   90.00
_cell.angle_beta   90.00
_cell.angle_gamma   90.00
#
_symmetry.space_group_name_H-M   'P 1'
#
loop_
_entity.id
_entity.type
_entity.pdbx_description
1 polymer ?
#
loop_
_entity_poly.entity_id
_entity_poly.type
_entity_poly.pdbx_seq_one_letter_code
_entity_poly.pdbx_strand_id
1 'polypeptide(L)'
;MPPLIDEIKDGQWLGVTVRSQGPGGKVLVCAHRYVRRGADFQWGQGLCYTLTQYLDYDESWEPCKGRPTNKAHEQYGYCQAGTSGVLMNDTAVIGTPGPYTWRGTMYVISVSDDFLNRDKTFYYSPHQEEDSPVDKYSYLGMSVTAANFFGNKLSYAAGAPRANGTGQVVLFVQQPPANPMSLQLILHGEQFASSFGYEITNADINGDTLPDLIVGAPFYFSREEGGAVYIFMNNAEHCLDCHEPIKLTGKPESRRVACPPPEQSDKAAAYLLGKEGDRGLGAQLG
;
A
#
# COMPACT_ATOMS: atom_id res chain seq x y z
N MET A 1 -23.94 2.60 -7.98
CA MET A 1 -24.74 3.80 -7.65
C MET A 1 -24.29 4.97 -8.50
N PRO A 2 -25.21 5.77 -9.07
CA PRO A 2 -24.85 7.00 -9.79
C PRO A 2 -24.12 8.00 -8.86
N PRO A 3 -23.30 8.92 -9.39
CA PRO A 3 -22.66 9.96 -8.59
C PRO A 3 -23.69 10.94 -8.03
N LEU A 4 -23.53 11.35 -6.77
CA LEU A 4 -24.25 12.49 -6.21
C LEU A 4 -23.68 13.81 -6.76
N ILE A 5 -24.39 14.92 -6.54
CA ILE A 5 -23.99 16.22 -7.08
C ILE A 5 -22.65 16.73 -6.51
N ASP A 6 -22.30 16.30 -5.30
CA ASP A 6 -21.06 16.59 -4.58
C ASP A 6 -19.93 15.58 -4.89
N GLU A 7 -20.11 14.69 -5.87
CA GLU A 7 -19.16 13.63 -6.20
C GLU A 7 -18.63 13.76 -7.63
N ILE A 8 -17.33 13.54 -7.81
CA ILE A 8 -16.71 13.31 -9.12
C ILE A 8 -16.17 11.88 -9.12
N LYS A 9 -16.82 11.02 -9.92
CA LYS A 9 -16.46 9.59 -10.06
C LYS A 9 -15.66 9.31 -11.34
N ASP A 10 -15.56 10.27 -12.26
CA ASP A 10 -14.72 10.15 -13.45
C ASP A 10 -13.25 10.04 -13.07
N GLY A 11 -12.56 9.01 -13.57
CA GLY A 11 -11.14 8.80 -13.26
C GLY A 11 -10.85 8.51 -11.79
N GLN A 12 -11.84 8.03 -11.01
CA GLN A 12 -11.65 7.71 -9.58
C GLN A 12 -10.78 6.48 -9.30
N TRP A 13 -10.44 5.70 -10.35
CA TRP A 13 -9.68 4.46 -10.26
C TRP A 13 -10.33 3.42 -9.33
N LEU A 14 -11.63 3.19 -9.53
CA LEU A 14 -12.35 2.13 -8.85
C LEU A 14 -11.77 0.77 -9.26
N GLY A 15 -11.44 -0.06 -8.28
CA GLY A 15 -10.77 -1.34 -8.51
C GLY A 15 -9.24 -1.27 -8.41
N VAL A 16 -8.67 -0.13 -8.00
CA VAL A 16 -7.22 -0.03 -7.72
C VAL A 16 -6.79 -1.04 -6.65
N THR A 17 -7.65 -1.27 -5.66
CA THR A 17 -7.51 -2.26 -4.60
C THR A 17 -8.76 -3.13 -4.63
N VAL A 18 -8.56 -4.45 -4.71
CA VAL A 18 -9.62 -5.46 -4.57
C VAL A 18 -9.13 -6.55 -3.63
N ARG A 19 -9.92 -6.89 -2.61
CA ARG A 19 -9.63 -7.95 -1.63
C ARG A 19 -10.89 -8.74 -1.32
N SER A 20 -10.75 -10.05 -1.15
CA SER A 20 -11.86 -10.96 -0.85
C SER A 20 -11.55 -11.76 0.41
N GLN A 21 -12.57 -12.03 1.22
CA GLN A 21 -12.50 -12.98 2.34
C GLN A 21 -12.57 -14.45 1.90
N GLY A 22 -12.71 -14.71 0.60
CA GLY A 22 -12.92 -16.05 0.06
C GLY A 22 -14.41 -16.42 -0.06
N PRO A 23 -14.71 -17.71 -0.29
CA PRO A 23 -16.07 -18.19 -0.52
C PRO A 23 -17.02 -17.82 0.63
N GLY A 24 -18.17 -17.21 0.28
CA GLY A 24 -19.19 -16.80 1.25
C GLY A 24 -18.88 -15.53 2.03
N GLY A 25 -17.73 -14.90 1.79
CA GLY A 25 -17.33 -13.67 2.47
C GLY A 25 -17.56 -12.40 1.64
N LYS A 26 -17.20 -11.26 2.24
CA LYS A 26 -17.28 -9.93 1.62
C LYS A 26 -16.11 -9.68 0.65
N VAL A 27 -16.30 -8.67 -0.20
CA VAL A 27 -15.26 -8.12 -1.09
C VAL A 27 -15.07 -6.64 -0.79
N LEU A 28 -13.84 -6.20 -0.61
CA LEU A 28 -13.45 -4.79 -0.48
C LEU A 28 -12.96 -4.29 -1.84
N VAL A 29 -13.50 -3.17 -2.31
CA VAL A 29 -13.08 -2.50 -3.55
C VAL A 29 -12.88 -1.01 -3.28
N CYS A 30 -11.74 -0.44 -3.68
CA CYS A 30 -11.43 0.97 -3.42
C CYS A 30 -11.28 1.81 -4.69
N ALA A 31 -11.47 3.12 -4.52
CA ALA A 31 -11.31 4.17 -5.52
C ALA A 31 -10.50 5.33 -4.93
N HIS A 32 -9.18 5.18 -4.85
CA HIS A 32 -8.29 6.14 -4.18
C HIS A 32 -8.24 7.54 -4.83
N ARG A 33 -8.72 7.71 -6.07
CA ARG A 33 -8.82 9.01 -6.74
C ARG A 33 -10.23 9.57 -6.75
N TYR A 34 -11.15 8.98 -5.98
CA TYR A 34 -12.47 9.55 -5.77
C TYR A 34 -12.39 10.96 -5.19
N VAL A 35 -13.17 11.87 -5.77
CA VAL A 35 -13.16 13.29 -5.42
C VAL A 35 -14.53 13.72 -4.88
N ARG A 36 -14.50 14.43 -3.76
CA ARG A 36 -15.64 15.21 -3.25
C ARG A 36 -15.49 16.67 -3.65
N ARG A 37 -16.56 17.28 -4.14
CA ARG A 37 -16.58 18.69 -4.55
C ARG A 37 -17.62 19.50 -3.78
N GLY A 38 -17.30 20.77 -3.57
CA GLY A 38 -18.23 21.78 -3.10
C GLY A 38 -18.27 22.96 -4.08
N ALA A 39 -18.81 24.09 -3.63
CA ALA A 39 -18.83 25.32 -4.44
C ALA A 39 -17.41 25.75 -4.84
N ASP A 40 -16.47 25.71 -3.88
CA ASP A 40 -15.13 26.30 -4.02
C ASP A 40 -13.99 25.29 -3.81
N PHE A 41 -14.30 23.99 -3.76
CA PHE A 41 -13.27 22.97 -3.49
C PHE A 41 -13.49 21.67 -4.26
N GLN A 42 -12.39 20.95 -4.48
CA GLN A 42 -12.35 19.57 -4.96
C GLN A 42 -11.28 18.80 -4.18
N TRP A 43 -11.69 17.83 -3.38
CA TRP A 43 -10.84 17.05 -2.49
C TRP A 43 -10.72 15.61 -2.94
N GLY A 44 -9.50 15.17 -3.26
CA GLY A 44 -9.16 13.79 -3.62
C GLY A 44 -9.07 12.89 -2.38
N GLN A 45 -10.20 12.63 -1.74
CA GLN A 45 -10.22 11.91 -0.47
C GLN A 45 -10.09 10.40 -0.63
N GLY A 46 -10.53 9.83 -1.76
CA GLY A 46 -10.64 8.39 -1.91
C GLY A 46 -11.77 7.80 -1.06
N LEU A 47 -12.17 6.56 -1.37
CA LEU A 47 -13.08 5.77 -0.56
C LEU A 47 -12.93 4.28 -0.89
N CYS A 48 -13.55 3.44 -0.07
CA CYS A 48 -13.74 2.02 -0.36
C CYS A 48 -15.20 1.61 -0.22
N TYR A 49 -15.53 0.46 -0.80
CA TYR A 49 -16.82 -0.21 -0.68
C TYR A 49 -16.59 -1.63 -0.16
N THR A 50 -17.45 -2.09 0.74
CA THR A 50 -17.66 -3.52 0.93
C THR A 50 -18.83 -3.96 0.06
N LEU A 51 -18.70 -5.16 -0.49
CA LEU A 51 -19.73 -5.86 -1.24
C LEU A 51 -20.03 -7.18 -0.54
N THR A 52 -21.26 -7.66 -0.65
CA THR A 52 -21.66 -8.98 -0.16
C THR A 52 -21.01 -10.11 -0.96
N GLN A 53 -21.21 -11.35 -0.52
CA GLN A 53 -20.80 -12.55 -1.27
C GLN A 53 -21.41 -12.65 -2.70
N TYR A 54 -22.47 -11.89 -2.98
CA TYR A 54 -23.13 -11.82 -4.30
C TYR A 54 -22.69 -10.59 -5.10
N LEU A 55 -21.69 -9.84 -4.62
CA LEU A 55 -21.19 -8.60 -5.20
C LEU A 55 -22.21 -7.45 -5.18
N ASP A 56 -23.24 -7.55 -4.34
CA ASP A 56 -24.15 -6.46 -4.06
C ASP A 56 -23.49 -5.44 -3.16
N TYR A 57 -23.82 -4.15 -3.35
CA TYR A 57 -23.35 -3.09 -2.45
C TYR A 57 -23.81 -3.35 -1.02
N ASP A 58 -22.85 -3.33 -0.10
CA ASP A 58 -23.09 -3.47 1.34
C ASP A 58 -22.89 -2.11 2.02
N GLU A 59 -21.68 -1.55 1.96
CA GLU A 59 -21.38 -0.28 2.62
C GLU A 59 -20.24 0.51 1.95
N SER A 60 -20.19 1.81 2.20
CA SER A 60 -19.10 2.70 1.81
C SER A 60 -18.27 3.17 3.01
N TRP A 61 -16.95 3.09 2.86
CA TRP A 61 -15.97 3.48 3.86
C TRP A 61 -15.22 4.72 3.39
N GLU A 62 -15.45 5.84 4.09
CA GLU A 62 -14.89 7.15 3.75
C GLU A 62 -14.08 7.74 4.94
N PRO A 63 -12.90 7.20 5.29
CA PRO A 63 -12.19 7.56 6.53
C PRO A 63 -11.84 9.05 6.66
N CYS A 64 -11.73 9.76 5.53
CA CYS A 64 -11.38 11.18 5.47
C CYS A 64 -12.55 12.14 5.39
N LYS A 65 -13.78 11.63 5.24
CA LYS A 65 -14.97 12.47 5.16
C LYS A 65 -15.21 13.17 6.50
N GLY A 66 -15.54 14.46 6.43
CA GLY A 66 -15.82 15.28 7.62
C GLY A 66 -14.59 15.68 8.45
N ARG A 67 -13.38 15.31 8.01
CA ARG A 67 -12.13 15.75 8.66
C ARG A 67 -11.69 17.13 8.16
N PRO A 68 -10.81 17.86 8.88
CA PRO A 68 -10.37 19.19 8.48
C PRO A 68 -9.72 19.22 7.09
N THR A 69 -10.13 20.19 6.26
CA THR A 69 -9.58 20.41 4.91
C THR A 69 -9.21 21.88 4.65
N ASN A 70 -9.24 22.73 5.67
CA ASN A 70 -9.00 24.18 5.53
C ASN A 70 -7.59 24.49 5.02
N LYS A 71 -6.63 23.60 5.31
CA LYS A 71 -5.25 23.69 4.78
C LYS A 71 -4.97 22.67 3.66
N ALA A 72 -6.01 22.23 2.96
CA ALA A 72 -5.93 21.33 1.80
C ALA A 72 -5.02 20.11 2.04
N HIS A 73 -3.84 20.10 1.39
CA HIS A 73 -2.86 19.01 1.43
C HIS A 73 -2.14 18.88 2.79
N GLU A 74 -2.08 19.93 3.60
CA GLU A 74 -1.53 19.86 4.96
C GLU A 74 -2.49 19.17 5.95
N GLN A 75 -3.69 18.81 5.50
CA GLN A 75 -4.71 18.08 6.26
C GLN A 75 -5.29 16.92 5.43
N TYR A 76 -6.62 16.74 5.39
CA TYR A 76 -7.30 15.59 4.78
C TYR A 76 -7.90 15.88 3.39
N GLY A 77 -7.48 16.97 2.73
CA GLY A 77 -8.01 17.35 1.41
C GLY A 77 -7.62 16.39 0.29
N TYR A 78 -6.51 15.66 0.45
CA TYR A 78 -5.97 14.76 -0.57
C TYR A 78 -5.54 13.42 0.04
N CYS A 79 -6.42 12.80 0.84
CA CYS A 79 -6.10 11.57 1.54
C CYS A 79 -5.70 10.39 0.65
N GLN A 80 -6.41 10.22 -0.47
CA GLN A 80 -6.31 9.05 -1.34
C GLN A 80 -6.52 7.71 -0.60
N ALA A 81 -7.54 7.66 0.26
CA ALA A 81 -7.90 6.46 1.00
C ALA A 81 -8.24 5.30 0.05
N GLY A 82 -7.68 4.13 0.34
CA GLY A 82 -7.87 2.91 -0.46
C GLY A 82 -6.84 2.72 -1.58
N THR A 83 -5.72 3.45 -1.51
CA THR A 83 -4.55 3.22 -2.38
C THR A 83 -4.03 1.79 -2.21
N SER A 84 -4.09 1.28 -0.98
CA SER A 84 -3.94 -0.14 -0.66
C SER A 84 -4.99 -0.55 0.36
N GLY A 85 -5.16 -1.85 0.55
CA GLY A 85 -6.06 -2.37 1.57
C GLY A 85 -5.95 -3.88 1.75
N VAL A 86 -6.38 -4.35 2.91
CA VAL A 86 -6.60 -5.77 3.21
C VAL A 86 -7.96 -5.96 3.86
N LEU A 87 -8.57 -7.12 3.60
CA LEU A 87 -9.86 -7.51 4.16
C LEU A 87 -9.68 -8.84 4.88
N MET A 88 -9.91 -8.85 6.18
CA MET A 88 -9.89 -10.01 7.07
C MET A 88 -11.33 -10.27 7.56
N ASN A 89 -11.54 -11.31 8.39
CA ASN A 89 -12.87 -11.75 8.83
C ASN A 89 -13.87 -10.63 9.19
N ASP A 90 -13.55 -9.79 10.18
CA ASP A 90 -14.41 -8.67 10.61
C ASP A 90 -13.69 -7.32 10.56
N THR A 91 -12.54 -7.27 9.90
CA THR A 91 -11.65 -6.11 9.90
C THR A 91 -11.19 -5.77 8.49
N ALA A 92 -11.29 -4.51 8.10
CA ALA A 92 -10.61 -3.99 6.92
C ALA A 92 -9.54 -2.97 7.32
N VAL A 93 -8.44 -2.98 6.58
CA VAL A 93 -7.37 -2.00 6.69
C VAL A 93 -7.31 -1.22 5.39
N ILE A 94 -7.28 0.12 5.48
CA ILE A 94 -7.31 1.02 4.33
C ILE A 94 -6.06 1.91 4.38
N GLY A 95 -5.14 1.68 3.45
CA GLY A 95 -3.94 2.49 3.26
C GLY A 95 -4.27 3.84 2.63
N THR A 96 -3.73 4.90 3.23
CA THR A 96 -4.12 6.29 2.97
C THR A 96 -2.89 7.19 2.96
N PRO A 97 -2.11 7.25 1.85
CA PRO A 97 -0.78 7.90 1.81
C PRO A 97 -0.79 9.43 1.84
N GLY A 98 -1.95 10.07 1.69
CA GLY A 98 -2.05 11.51 1.47
C GLY A 98 -2.29 12.45 2.67
N PRO A 99 -2.75 12.05 3.87
CA PRO A 99 -2.94 13.01 4.95
C PRO A 99 -1.63 13.69 5.37
N TYR A 100 -1.72 14.98 5.73
CA TYR A 100 -0.65 15.80 6.32
C TYR A 100 0.62 15.86 5.45
N THR A 101 0.51 16.49 4.28
CA THR A 101 1.62 16.76 3.35
C THR A 101 2.31 15.45 2.92
N TRP A 102 1.46 14.52 2.50
CA TRP A 102 1.82 13.19 1.99
C TRP A 102 2.65 12.37 2.98
N ARG A 103 2.49 12.64 4.28
CA ARG A 103 3.04 11.81 5.34
C ARG A 103 2.40 10.43 5.31
N GLY A 104 1.07 10.41 5.25
CA GLY A 104 0.27 9.20 5.13
C GLY A 104 -0.15 8.58 6.47
N THR A 105 -1.12 7.67 6.39
CA THR A 105 -1.69 6.92 7.52
C THR A 105 -2.33 5.62 7.00
N MET A 106 -2.75 4.76 7.92
CA MET A 106 -3.69 3.67 7.64
C MET A 106 -4.90 3.76 8.56
N TYR A 107 -6.03 3.26 8.11
CA TYR A 107 -7.24 3.09 8.93
C TYR A 107 -7.57 1.63 9.14
N VAL A 108 -7.96 1.27 10.36
CA VAL A 108 -8.51 -0.04 10.72
C VAL A 108 -9.97 0.16 11.10
N ILE A 109 -10.86 -0.59 10.46
CA ILE A 109 -12.31 -0.49 10.62
C ILE A 109 -12.93 -1.87 10.82
N SER A 110 -14.00 -1.94 11.62
CA SER A 110 -14.81 -3.15 11.71
C SER A 110 -15.79 -3.22 10.53
N VAL A 111 -15.76 -4.33 9.81
CA VAL A 111 -16.67 -4.64 8.70
C VAL A 111 -17.66 -5.74 9.05
N SER A 112 -17.86 -5.97 10.36
CA SER A 112 -18.76 -7.01 10.86
C SER A 112 -20.21 -6.77 10.43
N ASP A 113 -20.94 -7.87 10.21
CA ASP A 113 -22.37 -7.87 9.86
C ASP A 113 -23.28 -7.47 11.03
N ASP A 114 -22.79 -7.48 12.29
CA ASP A 114 -23.54 -6.96 13.43
C ASP A 114 -23.56 -5.41 13.42
N PHE A 115 -24.30 -4.83 12.48
CA PHE A 115 -24.36 -3.39 12.24
C PHE A 115 -24.72 -2.56 13.48
N LEU A 116 -25.53 -3.11 14.39
CA LEU A 116 -26.00 -2.40 15.58
C LEU A 116 -24.92 -2.32 16.66
N ASN A 117 -24.17 -3.40 16.89
CA ASN A 117 -23.18 -3.47 17.97
C ASN A 117 -21.73 -3.35 17.50
N ARG A 118 -21.46 -3.39 16.19
CA ARG A 118 -20.09 -3.26 15.68
C ARG A 118 -19.49 -1.92 16.06
N ASP A 119 -18.18 -1.93 16.23
CA ASP A 119 -17.41 -0.72 16.47
C ASP A 119 -17.38 0.15 15.21
N LYS A 120 -17.80 1.41 15.34
CA LYS A 120 -17.84 2.41 14.26
C LYS A 120 -16.61 3.32 14.27
N THR A 121 -15.65 3.05 15.15
CA THR A 121 -14.41 3.82 15.29
C THR A 121 -13.48 3.53 14.12
N PHE A 122 -12.97 4.60 13.50
CA PHE A 122 -11.86 4.53 12.56
C PHE A 122 -10.56 4.66 13.36
N TYR A 123 -9.95 3.52 13.70
CA TYR A 123 -8.62 3.51 14.31
C TYR A 123 -7.59 3.88 13.26
N TYR A 124 -6.59 4.69 13.63
CA TYR A 124 -5.60 5.18 12.68
C TYR A 124 -4.18 5.13 13.21
N SER A 125 -3.20 5.05 12.30
CA SER A 125 -1.80 5.19 12.67
C SER A 125 -1.47 6.67 12.92
N PRO A 126 -0.64 6.99 13.92
CA PRO A 126 -0.26 8.38 14.23
C PRO A 126 0.39 9.03 13.00
N HIS A 127 0.01 10.28 12.74
CA HIS A 127 0.37 11.00 11.52
C HIS A 127 0.27 12.53 11.68
N GLN A 128 0.10 13.04 12.90
CA GLN A 128 0.21 14.47 13.18
C GLN A 128 1.69 14.83 13.39
N GLU A 129 2.01 16.12 13.52
CA GLU A 129 3.41 16.57 13.56
C GLU A 129 4.12 16.04 14.81
N GLU A 130 3.37 15.84 15.89
CA GLU A 130 3.88 15.54 17.22
C GLU A 130 4.10 14.03 17.46
N ASP A 131 3.38 13.17 16.73
CA ASP A 131 3.28 11.74 17.01
C ASP A 131 3.65 10.82 15.83
N SER A 132 3.81 11.35 14.62
CA SER A 132 4.08 10.55 13.43
C SER A 132 5.42 9.80 13.50
N PRO A 133 5.45 8.51 13.11
CA PRO A 133 6.70 7.73 13.04
C PRO A 133 7.51 8.04 11.78
N VAL A 134 6.96 8.81 10.83
CA VAL A 134 7.59 9.16 9.56
C VAL A 134 7.44 10.65 9.24
N ASP A 135 8.37 11.17 8.44
CA ASP A 135 8.36 12.56 7.99
C ASP A 135 7.28 12.83 6.92
N LYS A 136 7.11 14.10 6.57
CA LYS A 136 6.30 14.52 5.41
C LYS A 136 6.84 13.88 4.12
N TYR A 137 5.95 13.66 3.15
CA TYR A 137 6.26 13.03 1.85
C TYR A 137 6.70 11.56 1.91
N SER A 138 6.44 10.86 3.01
CA SER A 138 6.81 9.46 3.24
C SER A 138 5.89 8.43 2.58
N TYR A 139 4.63 8.80 2.33
CA TYR A 139 3.58 7.97 1.75
C TYR A 139 3.25 6.73 2.61
N LEU A 140 3.18 6.87 3.93
CA LEU A 140 2.76 5.78 4.82
C LEU A 140 1.35 5.29 4.45
N GLY A 141 1.19 3.97 4.31
CA GLY A 141 -0.06 3.38 3.84
C GLY A 141 -0.13 3.27 2.32
N MET A 142 0.99 3.47 1.61
CA MET A 142 1.09 3.13 0.18
C MET A 142 0.79 1.64 -0.03
N SER A 143 1.31 0.78 0.86
CA SER A 143 0.98 -0.64 0.97
C SER A 143 0.60 -0.97 2.41
N VAL A 144 -0.27 -1.95 2.62
CA VAL A 144 -0.71 -2.40 3.96
C VAL A 144 -0.86 -3.91 4.01
N THR A 145 -0.59 -4.49 5.17
CA THR A 145 -0.92 -5.89 5.50
C THR A 145 -1.26 -6.02 6.98
N ALA A 146 -1.90 -7.11 7.37
CA ALA A 146 -2.24 -7.39 8.76
C ALA A 146 -2.06 -8.88 9.08
N ALA A 147 -1.49 -9.16 10.26
CA ALA A 147 -1.25 -10.51 10.77
C ALA A 147 -0.99 -10.46 12.28
N ASN A 148 -0.87 -11.61 12.95
CA ASN A 148 -0.46 -11.66 14.35
C ASN A 148 1.07 -11.72 14.48
N PHE A 149 1.77 -10.63 14.14
CA PHE A 149 3.24 -10.62 14.16
C PHE A 149 3.83 -10.72 15.58
N PHE A 150 3.09 -10.28 16.60
CA PHE A 150 3.58 -10.12 17.98
C PHE A 150 2.89 -11.05 19.00
N GLY A 151 2.30 -12.15 18.53
CA GLY A 151 1.71 -13.23 19.34
C GLY A 151 0.36 -12.95 20.01
N ASN A 152 0.14 -11.73 20.48
CA ASN A 152 -0.98 -11.43 21.38
C ASN A 152 -2.23 -10.88 20.67
N LYS A 153 -2.04 -10.10 19.60
CA LYS A 153 -3.09 -9.29 18.97
C LYS A 153 -2.78 -9.08 17.50
N LEU A 154 -3.82 -8.84 16.73
CA LEU A 154 -3.66 -8.43 15.34
C LEU A 154 -2.82 -7.15 15.26
N SER A 155 -1.76 -7.21 14.48
CA SER A 155 -0.89 -6.09 14.17
C SER A 155 -0.97 -5.75 12.68
N TYR A 156 -0.66 -4.49 12.39
CA TYR A 156 -0.88 -3.88 11.09
C TYR A 156 0.42 -3.28 10.61
N ALA A 157 0.87 -3.65 9.41
CA ALA A 157 2.05 -3.09 8.79
C ALA A 157 1.63 -2.12 7.68
N ALA A 158 2.29 -0.96 7.59
CA ALA A 158 2.18 -0.02 6.47
C ALA A 158 3.55 0.27 5.88
N GLY A 159 3.64 0.22 4.56
CA GLY A 159 4.79 0.70 3.81
C GLY A 159 4.76 2.21 3.64
N ALA A 160 5.94 2.83 3.78
CA ALA A 160 6.22 4.24 3.54
C ALA A 160 7.45 4.33 2.61
N PRO A 161 7.30 4.08 1.31
CA PRO A 161 8.42 3.86 0.39
C PRO A 161 9.34 5.06 0.18
N ARG A 162 8.92 6.26 0.60
CA ARG A 162 9.73 7.49 0.47
C ARG A 162 10.36 7.93 1.78
N ALA A 163 10.02 7.28 2.89
CA ALA A 163 10.49 7.66 4.20
C ALA A 163 12.00 7.41 4.34
N ASN A 164 12.70 8.33 5.02
CA ASN A 164 14.15 8.25 5.25
C ASN A 164 15.01 8.07 3.97
N GLY A 165 14.49 8.41 2.79
CA GLY A 165 15.16 8.28 1.49
C GLY A 165 15.32 6.85 0.96
N THR A 166 15.30 5.83 1.82
CA THR A 166 15.40 4.40 1.43
C THR A 166 14.03 3.72 1.36
N GLY A 167 13.08 4.17 2.18
CA GLY A 167 11.78 3.55 2.43
C GLY A 167 11.74 2.86 3.80
N GLN A 168 10.55 2.78 4.39
CA GLN A 168 10.32 2.14 5.69
C GLN A 168 9.05 1.27 5.67
N VAL A 169 8.98 0.30 6.57
CA VAL A 169 7.73 -0.40 6.92
C VAL A 169 7.50 -0.21 8.41
N VAL A 170 6.31 0.28 8.76
CA VAL A 170 5.95 0.61 10.14
C VAL A 170 4.86 -0.33 10.61
N LEU A 171 5.08 -1.00 11.74
CA LEU A 171 4.15 -1.93 12.35
C LEU A 171 3.49 -1.30 13.58
N PHE A 172 2.18 -1.47 13.65
CA PHE A 172 1.30 -0.93 14.68
C PHE A 172 0.50 -2.04 15.35
N VAL A 173 0.11 -1.81 16.60
CA VAL A 173 -0.86 -2.63 17.33
C VAL A 173 -2.04 -1.75 17.73
N GLN A 174 -3.26 -2.26 17.53
CA GLN A 174 -4.48 -1.61 18.02
C GLN A 174 -4.87 -2.20 19.38
N GLN A 175 -5.06 -1.33 20.38
CA GLN A 175 -5.53 -1.71 21.70
C GLN A 175 -6.74 -0.84 22.10
N PRO A 176 -7.97 -1.23 21.71
CA PRO A 176 -9.17 -0.46 22.05
C PRO A 176 -9.26 -0.19 23.55
N PRO A 177 -9.65 1.04 23.98
CA PRO A 177 -10.13 2.15 23.16
C PRO A 177 -9.03 3.11 22.66
N ALA A 178 -7.74 2.80 22.79
CA ALA A 178 -6.64 3.70 22.41
C ALA A 178 -6.68 4.05 20.91
N ASN A 179 -6.56 5.34 20.58
CA ASN A 179 -6.51 5.85 19.21
C ASN A 179 -5.75 7.21 19.26
N PRO A 180 -4.62 7.39 18.56
CA PRO A 180 -4.03 6.55 17.51
C PRO A 180 -3.52 5.17 17.99
N MET A 181 -3.29 4.27 17.03
CA MET A 181 -2.62 2.99 17.25
C MET A 181 -1.20 3.17 17.80
N SER A 182 -0.73 2.21 18.61
CA SER A 182 0.63 2.24 19.14
C SER A 182 1.64 1.73 18.11
N LEU A 183 2.70 2.50 17.88
CA LEU A 183 3.88 2.07 17.14
C LEU A 183 4.56 0.91 17.88
N GLN A 184 4.89 -0.16 17.15
CA GLN A 184 5.57 -1.34 17.71
C GLN A 184 6.97 -1.54 17.11
N LEU A 185 7.12 -1.40 15.80
CA LEU A 185 8.39 -1.65 15.10
C LEU A 185 8.50 -0.81 13.83
N ILE A 186 9.72 -0.38 13.50
CA ILE A 186 10.05 0.27 12.23
C ILE A 186 11.17 -0.53 11.56
N LEU A 187 10.91 -1.01 10.35
CA LEU A 187 11.89 -1.64 9.48
C LEU A 187 12.39 -0.63 8.45
N HIS A 188 13.70 -0.56 8.27
CA HIS A 188 14.35 0.42 7.40
C HIS A 188 14.91 -0.25 6.14
N GLY A 189 14.73 0.39 4.98
CA GLY A 189 15.37 -0.04 3.74
C GLY A 189 16.86 0.22 3.74
N GLU A 190 17.64 -0.67 3.13
CA GLU A 190 19.12 -0.60 3.11
C GLU A 190 19.68 0.40 2.08
N GLN A 191 18.97 0.65 0.97
CA GLN A 191 19.49 1.40 -0.18
C GLN A 191 18.65 2.64 -0.49
N PHE A 192 19.33 3.77 -0.70
CA PHE A 192 18.70 5.03 -1.09
C PHE A 192 17.92 4.88 -2.40
N ALA A 193 16.72 5.46 -2.44
CA ALA A 193 15.79 5.40 -3.57
C ALA A 193 15.32 3.99 -3.99
N SER A 194 15.59 2.94 -3.20
CA SER A 194 15.12 1.57 -3.49
C SER A 194 13.60 1.39 -3.32
N SER A 195 12.96 2.33 -2.62
CA SER A 195 11.54 2.31 -2.25
C SER A 195 11.14 1.08 -1.45
N PHE A 196 11.91 0.76 -0.42
CA PHE A 196 11.58 -0.30 0.53
C PHE A 196 10.20 -0.04 1.17
N GLY A 197 9.32 -1.04 1.16
CA GLY A 197 7.93 -0.88 1.61
C GLY A 197 6.98 -0.45 0.49
N TYR A 198 7.39 -0.48 -0.78
CA TYR A 198 6.49 -0.17 -1.89
C TYR A 198 5.30 -1.13 -1.96
N GLU A 199 5.54 -2.43 -1.73
CA GLU A 199 4.53 -3.47 -1.59
C GLU A 199 4.92 -4.35 -0.39
N ILE A 200 3.93 -4.78 0.39
CA ILE A 200 4.14 -5.68 1.55
C ILE A 200 3.08 -6.77 1.57
N THR A 201 3.46 -7.96 2.04
CA THR A 201 2.53 -9.06 2.29
C THR A 201 3.04 -9.90 3.47
N ASN A 202 2.24 -10.86 3.91
CA ASN A 202 2.63 -11.80 4.96
C ASN A 202 2.26 -13.22 4.56
N ALA A 203 3.04 -14.18 5.06
CA ALA A 203 2.79 -15.61 4.90
C ALA A 203 3.60 -16.36 5.96
N ASP A 204 3.18 -17.57 6.31
CA ASP A 204 4.03 -18.52 7.03
C ASP A 204 4.88 -19.27 5.99
N ILE A 205 6.15 -18.91 5.85
CA ILE A 205 7.04 -19.39 4.77
C ILE A 205 7.75 -20.68 5.19
N ASN A 206 8.07 -20.82 6.47
CA ASN A 206 8.82 -21.98 7.01
C ASN A 206 7.89 -23.07 7.59
N GLY A 207 6.59 -22.83 7.68
CA GLY A 207 5.59 -23.77 8.18
C GLY A 207 5.54 -23.86 9.71
N ASP A 208 5.98 -22.83 10.44
CA ASP A 208 6.00 -22.80 11.90
C ASP A 208 4.75 -22.18 12.53
N THR A 209 3.74 -21.85 11.73
CA THR A 209 2.47 -21.20 12.07
C THR A 209 2.56 -19.73 12.47
N LEU A 210 3.74 -19.12 12.41
CA LEU A 210 3.93 -17.70 12.65
C LEU A 210 3.93 -16.92 11.34
N PRO A 211 3.29 -15.74 11.28
CA PRO A 211 3.30 -14.95 10.07
C PRO A 211 4.66 -14.26 9.91
N ASP A 212 5.35 -14.56 8.81
CA ASP A 212 6.51 -13.84 8.32
C ASP A 212 6.08 -12.60 7.54
N LEU A 213 6.94 -11.58 7.47
CA LEU A 213 6.69 -10.36 6.71
C LEU A 213 7.57 -10.29 5.47
N ILE A 214 6.95 -10.05 4.32
CA ILE A 214 7.64 -9.92 3.02
C ILE A 214 7.51 -8.46 2.56
N VAL A 215 8.64 -7.84 2.23
CA VAL A 215 8.73 -6.42 1.86
C VAL A 215 9.43 -6.25 0.52
N GLY A 216 8.77 -5.56 -0.42
CA GLY A 216 9.33 -5.22 -1.72
C GLY A 216 10.10 -3.89 -1.71
N ALA A 217 11.23 -3.86 -2.43
CA ALA A 217 11.97 -2.67 -2.82
C ALA A 217 12.22 -2.71 -4.34
N PRO A 218 11.22 -2.36 -5.17
CA PRO A 218 11.27 -2.59 -6.62
C PRO A 218 12.33 -1.77 -7.35
N PHE A 219 12.85 -0.70 -6.73
CA PHE A 219 13.90 0.14 -7.29
C PHE A 219 15.27 -0.14 -6.69
N TYR A 220 15.42 -1.21 -5.91
CA TYR A 220 16.74 -1.70 -5.52
C TYR A 220 17.59 -1.99 -6.77
N PHE A 221 18.88 -1.69 -6.73
CA PHE A 221 19.77 -1.94 -7.86
C PHE A 221 21.20 -2.24 -7.42
N SER A 222 21.87 -3.10 -8.18
CA SER A 222 23.32 -3.28 -8.14
C SER A 222 23.86 -3.45 -9.56
N ARG A 223 25.17 -3.69 -9.71
CA ARG A 223 25.77 -3.95 -11.04
C ARG A 223 25.22 -5.20 -11.72
N GLU A 224 24.73 -6.16 -10.94
CA GLU A 224 24.27 -7.47 -11.42
C GLU A 224 22.83 -7.77 -11.02
N GLU A 225 22.17 -6.88 -10.26
CA GLU A 225 20.84 -7.13 -9.70
C GLU A 225 19.88 -5.96 -9.95
N GLY A 226 18.58 -6.25 -9.91
CA GLY A 226 17.50 -5.29 -10.06
C GLY A 226 16.26 -5.72 -9.28
N GLY A 227 15.72 -4.81 -8.47
CA GLY A 227 14.67 -5.12 -7.51
C GLY A 227 15.15 -6.03 -6.37
N ALA A 228 14.55 -5.85 -5.20
CA ALA A 228 14.77 -6.72 -4.05
C ALA A 228 13.46 -7.02 -3.34
N VAL A 229 13.40 -8.20 -2.72
CA VAL A 229 12.38 -8.62 -1.78
C VAL A 229 13.09 -9.07 -0.51
N TYR A 230 12.65 -8.54 0.63
CA TYR A 230 13.19 -8.84 1.95
C TYR A 230 12.16 -9.67 2.71
N ILE A 231 12.60 -10.76 3.31
CA ILE A 231 11.78 -11.66 4.11
C ILE A 231 12.26 -11.56 5.55
N PHE A 232 11.39 -11.02 6.41
CA PHE A 232 11.57 -10.95 7.85
C PHE A 232 10.88 -12.16 8.45
N MET A 233 11.68 -13.18 8.76
CA MET A 233 11.21 -14.41 9.40
C MET A 233 10.81 -14.10 10.84
N ASN A 234 9.62 -14.54 11.24
CA ASN A 234 9.20 -14.48 12.62
C ASN A 234 9.82 -15.65 13.41
N ASN A 235 9.77 -15.57 14.74
CA ASN A 235 10.30 -16.61 15.63
C ASN A 235 9.41 -16.81 16.85
N ALA A 236 9.73 -17.81 17.67
CA ALA A 236 8.96 -18.16 18.86
C ALA A 236 8.86 -17.02 19.89
N GLU A 237 9.80 -16.07 19.86
CA GLU A 237 9.80 -14.85 20.66
C GLU A 237 8.94 -13.71 20.04
N HIS A 238 8.31 -13.96 18.90
CA HIS A 238 7.52 -13.01 18.11
C HIS A 238 8.29 -11.76 17.68
N CYS A 239 9.51 -11.97 17.18
CA CYS A 239 10.44 -10.91 16.82
C CYS A 239 10.81 -10.96 15.33
N LEU A 240 10.37 -9.95 14.57
CA LEU A 240 10.63 -9.84 13.13
C LEU A 240 12.02 -9.27 12.79
N ASP A 241 12.68 -8.57 13.72
CA ASP A 241 13.96 -7.87 13.50
C ASP A 241 15.11 -8.44 14.34
N CYS A 242 14.92 -9.59 14.98
CA CYS A 242 15.97 -10.27 15.76
C CYS A 242 17.05 -10.90 14.87
N HIS A 243 16.78 -11.08 13.58
CA HIS A 243 17.71 -11.61 12.60
C HIS A 243 17.70 -10.75 11.33
N GLU A 244 18.82 -10.74 10.61
CA GLU A 244 18.90 -10.10 9.30
C GLU A 244 17.89 -10.73 8.34
N PRO A 245 17.15 -9.92 7.57
CA PRO A 245 16.15 -10.45 6.65
C PRO A 245 16.82 -11.22 5.50
N ILE A 246 16.14 -12.27 5.04
CA ILE A 246 16.55 -12.96 3.82
C ILE A 246 16.26 -12.04 2.63
N LYS A 247 17.28 -11.70 1.86
CA LYS A 247 17.17 -10.83 0.69
C LYS A 247 17.20 -11.65 -0.60
N LEU A 248 16.15 -11.49 -1.40
CA LEU A 248 16.05 -12.03 -2.75
C LEU A 248 16.18 -10.89 -3.76
N THR A 249 17.09 -11.02 -4.72
CA THR A 249 17.33 -10.01 -5.75
C THR A 249 16.93 -10.51 -7.14
N GLY A 250 16.43 -9.60 -7.98
CA GLY A 250 16.14 -9.90 -9.37
C GLY A 250 17.38 -9.77 -10.26
N LYS A 251 17.30 -10.34 -11.46
CA LYS A 251 18.35 -10.21 -12.50
C LYS A 251 18.53 -8.75 -12.95
N PRO A 252 19.62 -8.38 -13.65
CA PRO A 252 19.86 -7.03 -14.17
C PRO A 252 18.67 -6.41 -14.92
N GLU A 253 17.92 -7.22 -15.68
CA GLU A 253 16.81 -6.73 -16.50
C GLU A 253 15.59 -6.30 -15.66
N SER A 254 15.55 -6.68 -14.38
CA SER A 254 14.49 -6.27 -13.45
C SER A 254 14.69 -4.86 -12.89
N ARG A 255 15.79 -4.17 -13.25
CA ARG A 255 16.01 -2.77 -12.88
C ARG A 255 14.95 -1.90 -13.53
N ARG A 256 14.07 -1.34 -12.70
CA ARG A 256 13.26 -0.20 -13.11
C ARG A 256 14.14 1.05 -13.09
N VAL A 257 14.74 1.37 -14.23
CA VAL A 257 15.36 2.69 -14.42
C VAL A 257 14.22 3.70 -14.43
N ALA A 258 14.26 4.70 -13.55
CA ALA A 258 13.37 5.86 -13.68
C ALA A 258 13.49 6.38 -15.12
N CYS A 259 12.37 6.63 -15.80
CA CYS A 259 12.38 7.09 -17.19
C CYS A 259 13.44 8.18 -17.38
N PRO A 260 14.42 8.00 -18.29
CA PRO A 260 15.38 9.04 -18.54
C PRO A 260 14.65 10.28 -19.07
N PRO A 261 15.19 11.49 -18.86
CA PRO A 261 14.62 12.70 -19.43
C PRO A 261 14.46 12.58 -20.95
N PRO A 262 13.56 13.36 -21.58
CA PRO A 262 13.11 13.18 -22.96
C PRO A 262 14.21 13.16 -24.04
N GLU A 263 15.43 13.59 -23.74
CA GLU A 263 16.56 13.54 -24.67
C GLU A 263 17.13 12.12 -24.92
N GLN A 264 16.67 11.08 -24.20
CA GLN A 264 17.13 9.70 -24.40
C GLN A 264 16.03 8.70 -24.81
N SER A 265 14.79 9.14 -25.06
CA SER A 265 13.69 8.25 -25.48
C SER A 265 13.92 7.63 -26.86
N ASP A 266 14.64 8.31 -27.76
CA ASP A 266 14.85 7.83 -29.14
C ASP A 266 15.80 6.63 -29.23
N LYS A 267 16.67 6.41 -28.23
CA LYS A 267 17.58 5.25 -28.20
C LYS A 267 16.93 4.00 -27.59
N ALA A 268 15.94 4.17 -26.71
CA ALA A 268 15.21 3.06 -26.09
C ALA A 268 14.21 2.41 -27.07
N ALA A 269 13.59 3.21 -27.95
CA ALA A 269 12.68 2.70 -28.97
C ALA A 269 13.38 1.83 -30.04
N ALA A 270 14.64 2.13 -30.36
CA ALA A 270 15.42 1.36 -31.34
C ALA A 270 15.80 -0.05 -30.84
N TYR A 271 15.90 -0.26 -29.52
CA TYR A 271 16.26 -1.57 -28.95
C TYR A 271 15.07 -2.56 -28.92
N LEU A 272 13.83 -2.05 -28.96
CA LEU A 272 12.61 -2.86 -28.94
C LEU A 272 12.10 -3.26 -30.34
N LEU A 273 12.66 -2.69 -31.41
CA LEU A 273 12.30 -3.00 -32.80
C LEU A 273 13.37 -3.80 -33.57
N GLY A 274 14.45 -4.22 -32.90
CA GLY A 274 15.63 -4.81 -33.54
C GLY A 274 15.89 -6.28 -33.24
N LYS A 275 14.88 -7.17 -33.30
CA LYS A 275 15.10 -8.64 -33.37
C LYS A 275 14.00 -9.35 -34.18
N GLU A 276 13.99 -9.14 -35.49
CA GLU A 276 13.70 -10.21 -36.45
C GLU A 276 14.95 -10.40 -37.31
N GLY A 277 15.80 -11.33 -36.86
CA GLY A 277 16.99 -11.74 -37.60
C GLY A 277 16.62 -12.62 -38.78
N ASP A 278 16.84 -12.07 -39.96
CA ASP A 278 17.63 -12.66 -41.05
C ASP A 278 18.04 -14.14 -40.83
N ARG A 279 17.40 -15.05 -41.58
CA ARG A 279 17.92 -16.40 -41.83
C ARG A 279 18.44 -16.43 -43.27
N GLY A 280 19.77 -16.33 -43.39
CA GLY A 280 20.48 -16.48 -44.66
C GLY A 280 20.61 -17.94 -45.12
N LEU A 281 20.76 -18.09 -46.44
CA LEU A 281 21.37 -19.19 -47.21
C LEU A 281 21.26 -18.73 -48.67
N GLY A 282 22.25 -18.67 -49.55
CA GLY A 282 23.61 -19.17 -49.65
C GLY A 282 23.92 -19.13 -51.16
N ALA A 283 25.06 -18.58 -51.56
CA ALA A 283 25.43 -18.44 -52.97
C ALA A 283 25.79 -19.81 -53.59
N GLN A 284 25.42 -20.06 -54.86
CA GLN A 284 26.27 -20.73 -55.87
C GLN A 284 25.67 -20.74 -57.29
N LEU A 285 26.45 -20.17 -58.22
CA LEU A 285 26.80 -20.60 -59.59
C LEU A 285 25.79 -21.38 -60.45
N GLY A 286 25.55 -20.86 -61.66
CA GLY A 286 24.88 -21.54 -62.78
C GLY A 286 24.22 -20.56 -63.74
#